data_AF-A0A165GAB4-F1
#
_entry.id   AF-A0A165GAB4-F1
#
_cell.length_a   1.000
_cell.length_b   1.000
_cell.length_c   1.000
_cell.angle_alpha   90.00
_cell.angle_beta   90.00
_cell.angle_gamma   90.00
#
_symmetry.space_group_name_H-M   'P 1'
#
loop_
_entity.id
_entity.type
_entity.pdbx_description
1 polymer ?
#
loop_
_entity_poly.entity_id
_entity_poly.type
_entity_poly.pdbx_seq_one_letter_code
_entity_poly.pdbx_strand_id
1 'polypeptide(L)'
;MSTMDFHATAAALALALRNVERPSCCPLCLHNFAFSLEQDLGALDELRATGHDFWNACMGIVAAPRKDDDSSLAALENHFADMTDRCQTRVHFLHDFGPHGCRLDQGSRLYRTFFHSVFRCIWNALTYGDRAVSSLVTTHPQRGFNSKRRGLWPASIAELFPAGERETVSALVFWCTQLFSLHPLIIITELLLIARPIILPLLMCEPEHGRLVWSLVQFLDPVTSACPRPDPRGPCLWPGGQAPCELPDDWLLFPCIVKEEYRLGWTSRRDGYRVANKFLTFLRIGLDSGPDDGNNFTRGYEEALLHTFQRAAIKFHDDRSTGDMNIDALLDYVSGMQWRLGLPATALDNDFLRVRYASRIESYEDIEFSVATPIFAFLELQQKTRSCCGPDCALPMERNAAPGLPFSLCSRCKFTRYCSKACQKRDWKEHSTAGLKSTYSHKQLCPVFCRLLGQPGLSKEYKEVKDFEEAFFQPEVCIDDHDLDILLSIAMEADIPSIYKILVTRLVRAVLLL
;
A
#
# COMPACT_ATOMS: atom_id res chain seq x y z
N MET A 1 13.30 24.11 26.72
CA MET A 1 13.86 23.65 25.43
C MET A 1 13.67 24.78 24.45
N SER A 2 14.72 25.22 23.74
CA SER A 2 14.55 26.19 22.66
C SER A 2 13.67 25.54 21.59
N THR A 3 12.63 26.24 21.15
CA THR A 3 11.75 25.80 20.07
C THR A 3 12.58 25.66 18.79
N MET A 4 12.64 24.45 18.22
CA MET A 4 13.36 24.18 16.98
C MET A 4 12.70 24.99 15.84
N ASP A 5 13.49 25.79 15.11
CA ASP A 5 13.03 26.40 13.87
C ASP A 5 13.04 25.34 12.76
N PHE A 6 11.88 24.72 12.53
CA PHE A 6 11.73 23.65 11.55
C PHE A 6 12.04 24.12 10.13
N HIS A 7 11.68 25.35 9.77
CA HIS A 7 11.87 25.87 8.41
C HIS A 7 13.35 26.12 8.12
N ALA A 8 14.05 26.80 9.02
CA ALA A 8 15.50 27.02 8.87
C ALA A 8 16.27 25.69 8.87
N THR A 9 15.88 24.75 9.74
CA THR A 9 16.51 23.43 9.82
C THR A 9 16.26 22.60 8.56
N ALA A 10 15.03 22.57 8.05
CA ALA A 10 14.68 21.87 6.82
C ALA A 10 15.43 22.44 5.60
N ALA A 11 15.54 23.77 5.48
CA ALA A 11 16.29 24.42 4.41
C ALA A 11 17.79 24.04 4.45
N ALA A 12 18.40 24.02 5.64
CA ALA A 12 19.79 23.59 5.80
C ALA A 12 19.97 22.09 5.46
N LEU A 13 19.03 21.24 5.88
CA LEU A 13 19.03 19.82 5.54
C LEU A 13 18.84 19.60 4.03
N ALA A 14 17.97 20.36 3.36
CA ALA A 14 17.78 20.27 1.91
C ALA A 14 19.09 20.48 1.14
N LEU A 15 19.88 21.48 1.54
CA LEU A 15 21.21 21.73 0.95
C LEU A 15 22.18 20.57 1.24
N ALA A 16 22.19 20.07 2.47
CA ALA A 16 23.08 18.98 2.87
C ALA A 16 22.73 17.62 2.23
N LEU A 17 21.47 17.41 1.87
CA LEU A 17 20.97 16.21 1.21
C LEU A 17 21.05 16.27 -0.32
N ARG A 18 21.47 17.40 -0.91
CA ARG A 18 21.54 17.56 -2.38
C ARG A 18 22.51 16.58 -3.04
N ASN A 19 23.62 16.26 -2.38
CA ASN A 19 24.55 15.23 -2.87
C ASN A 19 24.05 13.85 -2.40
N VAL A 20 23.31 13.16 -3.28
CA VAL A 20 22.71 11.87 -2.96
C VAL A 20 23.74 10.78 -2.67
N GLU A 21 24.93 10.86 -3.26
CA GLU A 21 26.00 9.88 -3.04
C GLU A 21 26.72 10.09 -1.71
N ARG A 22 26.92 11.35 -1.32
CA ARG A 22 27.67 11.73 -0.11
C ARG A 22 26.97 12.87 0.64
N PRO A 23 25.88 12.58 1.38
CA PRO A 23 25.11 13.60 2.09
C PRO A 23 25.94 14.23 3.20
N SER A 24 25.86 15.55 3.38
CA SER A 24 26.74 16.29 4.29
C SER A 24 26.06 16.70 5.61
N CYS A 25 25.00 15.99 6.03
CA CYS A 25 24.38 16.22 7.34
C CYS A 25 24.74 15.12 8.34
N CYS A 26 24.77 15.47 9.62
CA CYS A 26 24.97 14.51 10.71
C CYS A 26 23.73 13.61 10.83
N PRO A 27 23.87 12.26 10.77
CA PRO A 27 22.77 11.32 10.93
C PRO A 27 21.95 11.54 12.20
N LEU A 28 22.63 11.87 13.32
CA LEU A 28 21.99 12.06 14.62
C LEU A 28 21.14 13.34 14.66
N CYS A 29 21.61 14.41 14.02
CA CYS A 29 20.82 15.64 13.89
C CYS A 29 19.60 15.42 13.01
N LEU A 30 19.74 14.70 11.89
CA LEU A 30 18.62 14.34 11.04
C LEU A 30 17.62 13.45 11.78
N HIS A 31 18.10 12.51 12.59
CA HIS A 31 17.24 11.67 13.44
C HIS A 31 16.43 12.49 14.42
N ASN A 32 17.07 13.38 15.16
CA ASN A 32 16.37 14.26 16.10
C ASN A 32 15.37 15.18 15.39
N PHE A 33 15.71 15.69 14.20
CA PHE A 33 14.78 16.46 13.38
C PHE A 33 13.56 15.64 12.97
N ALA A 34 13.76 14.43 12.43
CA ALA A 34 12.67 13.54 12.02
C ALA A 34 11.74 13.19 13.19
N PHE A 35 12.30 12.92 14.37
CA PHE A 35 11.55 12.65 15.58
C PHE A 35 10.76 13.88 16.06
N SER A 36 11.40 15.05 16.10
CA SER A 36 10.74 16.30 16.52
C SER A 36 9.60 16.67 15.59
N LEU A 37 9.78 16.45 14.29
CA LEU A 37 8.79 16.77 13.28
C LEU A 37 7.53 15.90 13.39
N GLU A 38 7.66 14.64 13.82
CA GLU A 38 6.51 13.76 14.07
C GLU A 38 5.63 14.25 15.22
N GLN A 39 6.22 14.92 16.21
CA GLN A 39 5.51 15.44 17.38
C GLN A 39 4.81 16.78 17.11
N ASP A 40 5.11 17.44 15.99
CA ASP A 40 4.58 18.75 15.63
C ASP A 40 3.89 18.71 14.24
N LEU A 41 2.60 18.33 14.25
CA LEU A 41 1.79 18.26 13.02
C LEU A 41 1.63 19.63 12.33
N GLY A 42 1.70 20.73 13.09
CA GLY A 42 1.61 22.09 12.54
C GLY A 42 2.85 22.42 11.71
N ALA A 43 4.04 22.17 12.27
CA ALA A 43 5.30 22.33 11.56
C ALA A 43 5.40 21.41 10.34
N LEU A 44 4.90 20.17 10.45
CA LEU A 44 4.83 19.23 9.33
C LEU A 44 3.95 19.75 8.19
N ASP A 45 2.76 20.27 8.49
CA ASP A 45 1.87 20.87 7.50
C ASP A 45 2.47 22.13 6.84
N GLU A 46 3.17 22.96 7.61
CA GLU A 46 3.88 24.13 7.09
C GLU A 46 5.02 23.72 6.15
N LEU A 47 5.84 22.74 6.56
CA LEU A 47 6.93 22.22 5.73
C LEU A 47 6.42 21.53 4.46
N ARG A 48 5.26 20.88 4.46
CA ARG A 48 4.65 20.38 3.21
C ARG A 48 4.31 21.49 2.23
N ALA A 49 3.87 22.64 2.74
CA ALA A 49 3.48 23.77 1.90
C ALA A 49 4.70 24.54 1.37
N THR A 50 5.79 24.61 2.13
CA THR A 50 6.91 25.53 1.87
C THR A 50 8.25 24.83 1.62
N GLY A 51 8.47 23.66 2.21
CA GLY A 51 9.74 22.94 2.23
C GLY A 51 9.91 21.89 1.13
N HIS A 52 9.44 22.17 -0.10
CA HIS A 52 9.50 21.20 -1.22
C HIS A 52 10.93 20.72 -1.51
N ASP A 53 11.92 21.61 -1.46
CA ASP A 53 13.33 21.26 -1.65
C ASP A 53 13.83 20.22 -0.63
N PHE A 54 13.36 20.30 0.61
CA PHE A 54 13.72 19.33 1.64
C PHE A 54 13.12 17.96 1.34
N TRP A 55 11.83 17.90 0.99
CA TRP A 55 11.16 16.64 0.66
C TRP A 55 11.70 15.99 -0.62
N ASN A 56 11.95 16.79 -1.65
CA ASN A 56 12.57 16.35 -2.90
C ASN A 56 13.98 15.82 -2.65
N ALA A 57 14.77 16.45 -1.78
CA ALA A 57 16.09 15.94 -1.39
C ALA A 57 16.00 14.61 -0.62
N CYS A 58 15.06 14.49 0.33
CA CYS A 58 14.80 13.23 1.03
C CYS A 58 14.42 12.10 0.04
N MET A 59 13.48 12.35 -0.88
CA MET A 59 13.11 11.37 -1.91
C MET A 59 14.28 11.04 -2.83
N GLY A 60 15.06 12.02 -3.25
CA GLY A 60 16.25 11.81 -4.08
C GLY A 60 17.28 10.89 -3.42
N ILE A 61 17.46 11.02 -2.10
CA ILE A 61 18.38 10.17 -1.32
C ILE A 61 17.95 8.71 -1.30
N VAL A 62 16.65 8.43 -1.06
CA VAL A 62 16.16 7.04 -0.99
C VAL A 62 15.93 6.41 -2.36
N ALA A 63 15.70 7.23 -3.39
CA ALA A 63 15.54 6.80 -4.77
C ALA A 63 16.87 6.61 -5.52
N ALA A 64 17.99 7.09 -4.95
CA ALA A 64 19.30 6.93 -5.57
C ALA A 64 19.67 5.44 -5.65
N PRO A 65 19.99 4.91 -6.85
CA PRO A 65 20.40 3.52 -6.99
C PRO A 65 21.60 3.19 -6.12
N ARG A 66 21.53 2.06 -5.41
CA ARG A 66 22.63 1.50 -4.63
C ARG A 66 22.96 0.12 -5.14
N LYS A 67 24.24 -0.23 -5.06
CA LYS A 67 24.70 -1.57 -5.37
C LYS A 67 24.69 -2.38 -4.09
N ASP A 68 24.47 -3.69 -4.24
CA ASP A 68 24.54 -4.68 -3.16
C ASP A 68 26.00 -4.98 -2.74
N ASP A 69 26.93 -4.08 -3.07
CA ASP A 69 28.31 -4.24 -2.63
C ASP A 69 28.48 -3.59 -1.25
N ASP A 70 29.01 -4.38 -0.32
CA ASP A 70 29.35 -3.94 1.04
C ASP A 70 30.26 -2.71 1.04
N SER A 71 31.03 -2.52 -0.02
CA SER A 71 31.99 -1.43 -0.15
C SER A 71 31.31 -0.05 -0.13
N SER A 72 30.15 0.07 -0.79
CA SER A 72 29.41 1.34 -0.87
C SER A 72 28.79 1.74 0.47
N LEU A 73 28.22 0.78 1.20
CA LEU A 73 27.62 1.00 2.52
C LEU A 73 28.71 1.24 3.58
N ALA A 74 29.85 0.54 3.50
CA ALA A 74 30.99 0.78 4.37
C ALA A 74 31.61 2.18 4.15
N ALA A 75 31.65 2.65 2.90
CA ALA A 75 32.11 4.00 2.59
C ALA A 75 31.18 5.08 3.18
N LEU A 76 29.85 4.86 3.11
CA LEU A 76 28.88 5.73 3.76
C LEU A 76 29.01 5.73 5.28
N GLU A 77 29.27 4.57 5.88
CA GLU A 77 29.48 4.45 7.33
C GLU A 77 30.66 5.31 7.80
N ASN A 78 31.82 5.16 7.15
CA ASN A 78 33.02 5.96 7.47
C ASN A 78 32.78 7.47 7.26
N HIS A 79 32.07 7.82 6.18
CA HIS A 79 31.70 9.20 5.89
C HIS A 79 30.80 9.79 6.98
N PHE A 80 29.80 9.04 7.43
CA PHE A 80 28.89 9.50 8.47
C PHE A 80 29.51 9.53 9.88
N ALA A 81 30.48 8.67 10.16
CA ALA A 81 31.31 8.78 11.37
C ALA A 81 32.07 10.12 11.41
N ASP A 82 32.79 10.44 10.33
CA ASP A 82 33.51 11.73 10.20
C ASP A 82 32.57 12.95 10.26
N MET A 83 31.36 12.84 9.71
CA MET A 83 30.34 13.90 9.83
C MET A 83 29.83 14.06 11.28
N THR A 84 29.68 12.96 12.01
CA THR A 84 29.22 12.96 13.40
C THR A 84 30.29 13.53 14.32
N ASP A 85 31.56 13.15 14.13
CA ASP A 85 32.69 13.63 14.93
C ASP A 85 32.92 15.14 14.79
N ARG A 86 32.69 15.68 13.58
CA ARG A 86 32.82 17.12 13.29
C ARG A 86 31.56 17.93 13.62
N CYS A 87 30.47 17.28 14.04
CA CYS A 87 29.21 17.95 14.29
C CYS A 87 29.30 18.84 15.54
N GLN A 88 29.14 20.15 15.35
CA GLN A 88 29.18 21.14 16.44
C GLN A 88 27.86 21.23 17.22
N THR A 89 26.80 20.63 16.68
CA THR A 89 25.45 20.71 17.25
C THR A 89 25.39 19.86 18.52
N ARG A 90 25.40 20.51 19.68
CA ARG A 90 25.35 19.87 21.01
C ARG A 90 24.10 19.00 21.26
N VAL A 91 23.11 19.06 20.38
CA VAL A 91 21.81 18.40 20.54
C VAL A 91 21.95 16.89 20.65
N HIS A 92 22.81 16.23 19.85
CA HIS A 92 22.94 14.77 19.96
C HIS A 92 23.74 14.29 21.20
N PHE A 93 24.51 15.15 21.87
CA PHE A 93 25.18 14.80 23.14
C PHE A 93 24.23 14.75 24.34
N LEU A 94 23.08 15.44 24.26
CA LEU A 94 22.10 15.49 25.34
C LEU A 94 21.13 14.29 25.33
N HIS A 95 21.02 13.58 24.21
CA HIS A 95 20.11 12.44 24.06
C HIS A 95 20.68 11.11 24.60
N ASP A 96 21.93 11.09 25.05
CA ASP A 96 22.55 9.91 25.67
C ASP A 96 21.89 9.54 27.03
N PHE A 97 21.06 10.42 27.58
CA PHE A 97 20.43 10.27 28.91
C PHE A 97 18.91 10.46 28.94
N GLY A 98 18.25 10.56 27.78
CA GLY A 98 16.79 10.74 27.74
C GLY A 98 16.03 9.49 28.21
N PRO A 99 14.94 9.62 29.00
CA PRO A 99 14.10 8.50 29.44
C PRO A 99 13.39 7.75 28.30
N HIS A 100 13.47 8.24 27.06
CA HIS A 100 12.96 7.59 25.85
C HIS A 100 13.98 6.68 25.15
N GLY A 101 15.17 6.46 25.73
CA GLY A 101 15.83 5.16 25.72
C GLY A 101 16.26 4.53 24.40
N CYS A 102 16.18 5.22 23.25
CA CYS A 102 16.97 4.85 22.09
C CYS A 102 18.42 5.25 22.35
N ARG A 103 19.08 4.57 23.30
CA ARG A 103 20.52 4.37 23.16
C ARG A 103 20.66 3.73 21.80
N LEU A 104 21.16 4.51 20.84
CA LEU A 104 21.78 3.93 19.68
C LEU A 104 22.77 2.94 20.27
N ASP A 105 22.45 1.65 20.11
CA ASP A 105 23.31 0.60 20.62
C ASP A 105 24.71 0.92 20.09
N GLN A 106 25.75 0.73 20.88
CA GLN A 106 27.11 1.14 20.48
C GLN A 106 27.57 0.41 19.19
N GLY A 107 26.79 -0.57 18.71
CA GLY A 107 26.94 -1.22 17.39
C GLY A 107 26.01 -0.76 16.27
N SER A 108 25.14 0.25 16.43
CA SER A 108 24.26 0.69 15.35
C SER A 108 25.04 1.46 14.29
N ARG A 109 25.07 0.93 13.06
CA ARG A 109 25.70 1.58 11.91
C ARG A 109 25.03 2.93 11.61
N LEU A 110 25.81 4.01 11.53
CA LEU A 110 25.35 5.38 11.31
C LEU A 110 24.61 5.58 9.99
N TYR A 111 24.98 4.87 8.92
CA TYR A 111 24.24 4.96 7.65
C TYR A 111 22.78 4.49 7.82
N ARG A 112 22.54 3.48 8.67
CA ARG A 112 21.19 2.98 8.93
C ARG A 112 20.35 3.97 9.70
N THR A 113 20.95 4.62 10.70
CA THR A 113 20.30 5.74 11.42
C THR A 113 19.94 6.86 10.45
N PHE A 114 20.87 7.23 9.57
CA PHE A 114 20.63 8.23 8.54
C PHE A 114 19.44 7.85 7.64
N PHE A 115 19.46 6.67 7.00
CA PHE A 115 18.39 6.27 6.11
C PHE A 115 17.07 6.09 6.85
N HIS A 116 17.08 5.50 8.05
CA HIS A 116 15.87 5.39 8.88
C HIS A 116 15.21 6.75 9.06
N SER A 117 16.00 7.78 9.34
CA SER A 117 15.51 9.14 9.54
C SER A 117 15.02 9.80 8.25
N VAL A 118 15.69 9.60 7.11
CA VAL A 118 15.20 10.07 5.81
C VAL A 118 13.86 9.40 5.46
N PHE A 119 13.78 8.08 5.60
CA PHE A 119 12.56 7.30 5.37
C PHE A 119 11.43 7.76 6.30
N ARG A 120 11.72 8.02 7.57
CA ARG A 120 10.76 8.54 8.55
C ARG A 120 10.26 9.94 8.18
N CYS A 121 11.13 10.84 7.73
CA CYS A 121 10.73 12.16 7.22
C CYS A 121 9.73 12.02 6.07
N ILE A 122 10.02 11.17 5.07
CA ILE A 122 9.13 10.96 3.92
C ILE A 122 7.81 10.34 4.37
N TRP A 123 7.84 9.30 5.19
CA TRP A 123 6.64 8.68 5.72
C TRP A 123 5.77 9.70 6.45
N ASN A 124 6.39 10.55 7.29
CA ASN A 124 5.67 11.63 7.96
C ASN A 124 5.00 12.56 6.96
N ALA A 125 5.73 13.01 5.93
CA ALA A 125 5.18 13.86 4.87
C ALA A 125 4.00 13.21 4.12
N LEU A 126 4.06 11.91 3.84
CA LEU A 126 3.02 11.21 3.06
C LEU A 126 1.78 10.85 3.87
N THR A 127 1.93 10.54 5.17
CA THR A 127 0.86 9.88 5.96
C THR A 127 0.21 10.75 7.04
N TYR A 128 0.96 11.58 7.77
CA TYR A 128 0.43 12.19 9.01
C TYR A 128 -0.29 13.52 8.82
N GLY A 129 -1.51 13.64 9.33
CA GLY A 129 -2.30 14.88 9.30
C GLY A 129 -3.20 15.00 8.07
N ASP A 130 -4.22 15.86 8.16
CA ASP A 130 -5.33 15.93 7.19
C ASP A 130 -4.91 16.41 5.80
N ARG A 131 -3.71 17.00 5.70
CA ARG A 131 -3.13 17.50 4.44
C ARG A 131 -2.17 16.53 3.79
N ALA A 132 -1.87 15.41 4.43
CA ALA A 132 -1.01 14.38 3.88
C ALA A 132 -1.66 13.74 2.65
N VAL A 133 -0.86 13.45 1.61
CA VAL A 133 -1.38 12.95 0.33
C VAL A 133 -2.12 11.62 0.49
N SER A 134 -1.67 10.73 1.38
CA SER A 134 -2.37 9.47 1.65
C SER A 134 -3.76 9.68 2.25
N SER A 135 -3.91 10.66 3.16
CA SER A 135 -5.20 11.03 3.73
C SER A 135 -6.13 11.63 2.66
N LEU A 136 -5.59 12.51 1.81
CA LEU A 136 -6.35 13.12 0.72
C LEU A 136 -6.79 12.10 -0.33
N VAL A 137 -5.94 11.15 -0.69
CA VAL A 137 -6.25 10.08 -1.65
C VAL A 137 -7.30 9.13 -1.07
N THR A 138 -7.22 8.81 0.23
CA THR A 138 -8.22 7.94 0.89
C THR A 138 -9.59 8.62 1.00
N THR A 139 -9.62 9.89 1.42
CA THR A 139 -10.87 10.66 1.62
C THR A 139 -11.47 11.17 0.31
N HIS A 140 -10.62 11.45 -0.67
CA HIS A 140 -10.99 12.03 -1.95
C HIS A 140 -10.23 11.35 -3.10
N PRO A 141 -10.49 10.07 -3.37
CA PRO A 141 -9.76 9.28 -4.39
C PRO A 141 -9.86 9.86 -5.80
N GLN A 142 -10.84 10.73 -6.02
CA GLN A 142 -11.08 11.40 -7.29
C GLN A 142 -10.21 12.63 -7.53
N ARG A 143 -9.45 13.07 -6.53
CA ARG A 143 -8.56 14.23 -6.64
C ARG A 143 -7.15 13.71 -6.98
N GLY A 144 -6.61 14.21 -8.09
CA GLY A 144 -5.19 14.03 -8.38
C GLY A 144 -4.31 14.79 -7.38
N PHE A 145 -3.00 14.72 -7.58
CA PHE A 145 -2.02 15.51 -6.81
C PHE A 145 -2.42 16.98 -6.75
N ASN A 146 -2.37 17.56 -5.56
CA ASN A 146 -2.63 18.96 -5.23
C ASN A 146 -3.22 19.83 -6.35
N SER A 147 -4.55 19.96 -6.37
CA SER A 147 -5.21 21.01 -7.15
C SER A 147 -4.51 22.35 -6.89
N LYS A 148 -4.32 23.17 -7.94
CA LYS A 148 -3.55 24.45 -7.99
C LYS A 148 -3.63 25.38 -6.77
N ARG A 149 -4.61 25.21 -5.88
CA ARG A 149 -4.85 26.01 -4.68
C ARG A 149 -4.01 25.65 -3.46
N ARG A 150 -3.41 24.45 -3.40
CA ARG A 150 -2.80 23.95 -2.14
C ARG A 150 -1.29 24.00 -2.10
N GLY A 151 -0.59 23.82 -3.23
CA GLY A 151 0.87 23.88 -3.28
C GLY A 151 1.58 22.95 -2.28
N LEU A 152 0.96 21.85 -1.86
CA LEU A 152 1.56 20.92 -0.91
C LEU A 152 2.48 19.95 -1.66
N TRP A 153 3.47 19.42 -0.94
CA TRP A 153 4.27 18.31 -1.41
C TRP A 153 3.55 16.96 -1.17
N PRO A 154 3.59 16.00 -2.11
CA PRO A 154 4.11 16.14 -3.48
C PRO A 154 3.15 16.97 -4.36
N ALA A 155 3.71 17.87 -5.15
CA ALA A 155 3.01 18.67 -6.15
C ALA A 155 2.77 17.90 -7.46
N SER A 156 3.60 16.90 -7.74
CA SER A 156 3.48 16.04 -8.92
C SER A 156 4.00 14.63 -8.66
N ILE A 157 3.64 13.70 -9.55
CA ILE A 157 4.17 12.34 -9.51
C ILE A 157 5.70 12.31 -9.65
N ALA A 158 6.30 13.23 -10.40
CA ALA A 158 7.75 13.27 -10.63
C ALA A 158 8.54 13.52 -9.33
N GLU A 159 7.96 14.20 -8.34
CA GLU A 159 8.59 14.42 -7.04
C GLU A 159 8.65 13.14 -6.17
N LEU A 160 7.77 12.18 -6.45
CA LEU A 160 7.80 10.85 -5.82
C LEU A 160 8.75 9.88 -6.52
N PHE A 161 9.17 10.18 -7.76
CA PHE A 161 10.07 9.34 -8.56
C PHE A 161 11.22 10.15 -9.17
N PRO A 162 12.05 10.83 -8.35
CA PRO A 162 13.07 11.76 -8.84
C PRO A 162 14.16 11.08 -9.67
N ALA A 163 14.36 9.77 -9.52
CA ALA A 163 15.32 8.99 -10.32
C ALA A 163 14.69 8.31 -11.56
N GLY A 164 13.37 8.47 -11.76
CA GLY A 164 12.58 7.63 -12.67
C GLY A 164 11.77 6.58 -11.91
N GLU A 165 10.66 6.14 -12.49
CA GLU A 165 9.71 5.22 -11.84
C GLU A 165 10.38 3.88 -11.47
N ARG A 166 11.11 3.28 -12.42
CA ARG A 166 11.78 1.98 -12.25
C ARG A 166 12.92 2.06 -11.25
N GLU A 167 13.81 3.04 -11.41
CA GLU A 167 15.00 3.22 -10.59
C GLU A 167 14.62 3.52 -9.13
N THR A 168 13.60 4.36 -8.93
CA THR A 168 13.09 4.66 -7.59
C THR A 168 12.50 3.41 -6.93
N VAL A 169 11.67 2.63 -7.65
CA VAL A 169 11.08 1.40 -7.11
C VAL A 169 12.16 0.37 -6.77
N SER A 170 13.14 0.18 -7.66
CA SER A 170 14.27 -0.73 -7.42
C SER A 170 15.09 -0.33 -6.19
N ALA A 171 15.36 0.97 -6.02
CA ALA A 171 16.05 1.50 -4.84
C ALA A 171 15.25 1.30 -3.55
N LEU A 172 13.94 1.55 -3.56
CA LEU A 172 13.08 1.33 -2.39
C LEU A 172 13.01 -0.15 -2.00
N VAL A 173 12.91 -1.05 -2.97
CA VAL A 173 12.93 -2.51 -2.74
C VAL A 173 14.29 -2.94 -2.19
N PHE A 174 15.40 -2.41 -2.72
CA PHE A 174 16.73 -2.63 -2.14
C PHE A 174 16.76 -2.24 -0.65
N TRP A 175 16.20 -1.09 -0.27
CA TRP A 175 16.18 -0.70 1.14
C TRP A 175 15.31 -1.59 2.03
N CYS A 176 14.29 -2.26 1.47
CA CYS A 176 13.55 -3.29 2.20
C CYS A 176 14.44 -4.50 2.53
N THR A 177 15.37 -4.88 1.64
CA THR A 177 16.23 -6.06 1.86
C THR A 177 17.30 -5.84 2.92
N GLN A 178 17.60 -4.58 3.25
CA GLN A 178 18.60 -4.22 4.25
C GLN A 178 18.12 -4.37 5.71
N LEU A 179 16.81 -4.62 5.93
CA LEU A 179 16.22 -4.95 7.23
C LEU A 179 16.62 -4.05 8.42
N PHE A 180 16.98 -2.79 8.19
CA PHE A 180 17.35 -1.85 9.25
C PHE A 180 16.15 -1.02 9.75
N SER A 181 15.04 -1.03 9.02
CA SER A 181 13.87 -0.19 9.26
C SER A 181 12.64 -0.79 8.58
N LEU A 182 11.46 -0.58 9.18
CA LEU A 182 10.17 -0.92 8.54
C LEU A 182 9.74 0.14 7.51
N HIS A 183 10.29 1.35 7.61
CA HIS A 183 9.85 2.48 6.82
C HIS A 183 10.00 2.34 5.30
N PRO A 184 11.01 1.64 4.73
CA PRO A 184 11.04 1.37 3.30
C PRO A 184 9.76 0.68 2.81
N LEU A 185 9.30 -0.36 3.52
CA LEU A 185 8.06 -1.04 3.19
C LEU A 185 6.83 -0.17 3.42
N ILE A 186 6.84 0.65 4.47
CA ILE A 186 5.78 1.65 4.69
C ILE A 186 5.69 2.61 3.51
N ILE A 187 6.82 3.18 3.04
CA ILE A 187 6.80 4.08 1.88
C ILE A 187 6.27 3.36 0.64
N ILE A 188 6.72 2.14 0.35
CA ILE A 188 6.17 1.36 -0.78
C ILE A 188 4.65 1.19 -0.62
N THR A 189 4.17 0.92 0.60
CA THR A 189 2.74 0.78 0.92
C THR A 189 1.97 2.08 0.68
N GLU A 190 2.52 3.23 1.10
CA GLU A 190 1.92 4.54 0.86
C GLU A 190 1.94 4.91 -0.63
N LEU A 191 3.01 4.59 -1.34
CA LEU A 191 3.08 4.84 -2.78
C LEU A 191 2.17 3.90 -3.57
N LEU A 192 1.90 2.67 -3.11
CA LEU A 192 0.84 1.82 -3.66
C LEU A 192 -0.53 2.48 -3.50
N LEU A 193 -0.83 3.07 -2.35
CA LEU A 193 -2.07 3.81 -2.14
C LEU A 193 -2.17 5.04 -3.08
N ILE A 194 -1.08 5.77 -3.24
CA ILE A 194 -1.05 7.02 -4.01
C ILE A 194 -1.02 6.78 -5.52
N ALA A 195 -0.19 5.85 -5.99
CA ALA A 195 0.22 5.69 -7.38
C ALA A 195 0.32 4.22 -7.83
N ARG A 196 -0.61 3.37 -7.36
CA ARG A 196 -0.66 1.94 -7.70
C ARG A 196 -0.42 1.61 -9.18
N PRO A 197 -1.08 2.27 -10.16
CA PRO A 197 -0.95 1.86 -11.57
C PRO A 197 0.48 2.02 -12.11
N ILE A 198 1.32 2.80 -11.43
CA ILE A 198 2.73 3.01 -11.77
C ILE A 198 3.61 1.99 -11.03
N ILE A 199 3.42 1.86 -9.70
CA ILE A 199 4.30 1.05 -8.86
C ILE A 199 4.04 -0.43 -8.97
N LEU A 200 2.78 -0.86 -8.98
CA LEU A 200 2.46 -2.27 -8.91
C LEU A 200 3.07 -3.08 -10.07
N PRO A 201 3.01 -2.64 -11.34
CA PRO A 201 3.67 -3.37 -12.42
C PRO A 201 5.19 -3.50 -12.24
N LEU A 202 5.83 -2.51 -11.61
CA LEU A 202 7.27 -2.53 -11.34
C LEU A 202 7.62 -3.47 -10.19
N LEU A 203 6.78 -3.54 -9.15
CA LEU A 203 6.94 -4.50 -8.04
C LEU A 203 6.71 -5.95 -8.45
N MET A 204 6.01 -6.18 -9.56
CA MET A 204 5.77 -7.50 -10.15
C MET A 204 6.87 -7.93 -11.13
N CYS A 205 7.86 -7.07 -11.41
CA CYS A 205 9.00 -7.43 -12.24
C CYS A 205 10.09 -8.08 -11.40
N GLU A 206 10.73 -9.11 -11.93
CA GLU A 206 11.98 -9.61 -11.35
C GLU A 206 13.17 -8.69 -11.72
N PRO A 207 14.16 -8.51 -10.81
CA PRO A 207 14.31 -9.18 -9.51
C PRO A 207 13.59 -8.49 -8.33
N GLU A 208 12.94 -7.34 -8.55
CA GLU A 208 12.29 -6.58 -7.47
C GLU A 208 11.19 -7.37 -6.76
N HIS A 209 10.42 -8.16 -7.51
CA HIS A 209 9.35 -8.99 -6.99
C HIS A 209 9.87 -10.00 -5.96
N GLY A 210 10.84 -10.83 -6.33
CA GLY A 210 11.43 -11.80 -5.41
C GLY A 210 12.07 -11.16 -4.17
N ARG A 211 12.77 -10.03 -4.33
CA ARG A 211 13.38 -9.30 -3.21
C ARG A 211 12.35 -8.74 -2.23
N LEU A 212 11.23 -8.22 -2.74
CA LEU A 212 10.14 -7.73 -1.90
C LEU A 212 9.42 -8.87 -1.17
N VAL A 213 9.14 -9.99 -1.86
CA VAL A 213 8.58 -11.19 -1.24
C VAL A 213 9.50 -11.72 -0.13
N TRP A 214 10.81 -11.76 -0.39
CA TRP A 214 11.81 -12.09 0.62
C TRP A 214 11.70 -11.18 1.85
N SER A 215 11.66 -9.86 1.63
CA SER A 215 11.54 -8.90 2.74
C SER A 215 10.24 -9.10 3.53
N LEU A 216 9.12 -9.37 2.86
CA LEU A 216 7.84 -9.64 3.51
C LEU A 216 7.89 -10.89 4.38
N VAL A 217 8.57 -11.95 3.95
CA VAL A 217 8.77 -13.16 4.78
C VAL A 217 9.52 -12.79 6.07
N GLN A 218 10.59 -12.00 5.97
CA GLN A 218 11.36 -11.56 7.14
C GLN A 218 10.54 -10.69 8.08
N PHE A 219 9.68 -9.81 7.55
CA PHE A 219 8.83 -8.96 8.37
C PHE A 219 7.68 -9.70 9.04
N LEU A 220 7.05 -10.65 8.34
CA LEU A 220 5.92 -11.43 8.86
C LEU A 220 6.36 -12.47 9.88
N ASP A 221 7.56 -13.04 9.70
CA ASP A 221 8.06 -14.12 10.52
C ASP A 221 9.59 -14.04 10.71
N PRO A 222 10.06 -13.08 11.51
CA PRO A 222 11.49 -12.89 11.75
C PRO A 222 12.11 -14.03 12.56
N VAL A 223 11.34 -14.70 13.43
CA VAL A 223 11.90 -15.71 14.37
C VAL A 223 12.19 -17.02 13.65
N THR A 224 11.27 -17.53 12.83
CA THR A 224 11.52 -18.77 12.08
C THR A 224 12.54 -18.54 10.97
N SER A 225 12.55 -17.37 10.36
CA SER A 225 13.55 -17.02 9.34
C SER A 225 14.98 -16.93 9.90
N ALA A 226 15.12 -16.59 11.18
CA ALA A 226 16.40 -16.46 11.88
C ALA A 226 16.97 -17.76 12.44
N CYS A 227 16.14 -18.76 12.71
CA CYS A 227 16.57 -19.91 13.48
C CYS A 227 17.27 -20.93 12.56
N PRO A 228 18.57 -21.24 12.76
CA PRO A 228 19.26 -22.28 12.00
C PRO A 228 18.85 -23.70 12.43
N ARG A 229 17.94 -23.82 13.42
CA ARG A 229 17.40 -25.12 13.79
C ARG A 229 16.57 -25.64 12.63
N PRO A 230 16.70 -26.92 12.26
CA PRO A 230 15.81 -27.52 11.29
C PRO A 230 14.38 -27.39 11.81
N ASP A 231 13.61 -26.46 11.23
CA ASP A 231 12.16 -26.53 11.34
C ASP A 231 11.79 -27.94 10.83
N PRO A 232 11.07 -28.77 11.61
CA PRO A 232 10.60 -30.07 11.13
C PRO A 232 9.78 -29.96 9.83
N ARG A 233 9.33 -28.76 9.45
CA ARG A 233 8.63 -28.45 8.20
C ARG A 233 9.55 -28.08 7.02
N GLY A 234 10.87 -28.02 7.23
CA GLY A 234 11.89 -27.72 6.21
C GLY A 234 12.14 -26.22 5.98
N PRO A 235 13.24 -25.85 5.30
CA PRO A 235 13.54 -24.44 4.98
C PRO A 235 12.47 -23.86 4.04
N CYS A 236 12.30 -22.53 4.07
CA CYS A 236 11.46 -21.84 3.08
C CYS A 236 11.95 -22.20 1.67
N LEU A 237 11.09 -22.84 0.88
CA LEU A 237 11.40 -23.23 -0.48
C LEU A 237 11.22 -22.03 -1.40
N TRP A 238 12.34 -21.40 -1.74
CA TRP A 238 12.37 -20.33 -2.72
C TRP A 238 12.36 -20.89 -4.14
N PRO A 239 11.75 -20.19 -5.11
CA PRO A 239 11.88 -20.56 -6.52
C PRO A 239 13.35 -20.67 -6.92
N GLY A 240 13.74 -21.80 -7.49
CA GLY A 240 15.15 -22.07 -7.83
C GLY A 240 16.03 -22.52 -6.66
N GLY A 241 15.46 -22.70 -5.46
CA GLY A 241 16.15 -23.25 -4.29
C GLY A 241 17.04 -22.27 -3.53
N GLN A 242 17.14 -21.01 -3.97
CA GLN A 242 17.96 -19.98 -3.33
C GLN A 242 17.12 -18.73 -3.01
N ALA A 243 17.32 -18.18 -1.81
CA ALA A 243 16.69 -16.93 -1.43
C ALA A 243 17.18 -15.76 -2.30
N PRO A 244 16.32 -14.80 -2.69
CA PRO A 244 16.71 -13.65 -3.51
C PRO A 244 17.71 -12.70 -2.86
N CYS A 245 17.84 -12.73 -1.54
CA CYS A 245 18.74 -11.88 -0.76
C CYS A 245 19.38 -12.67 0.38
N GLU A 246 20.54 -12.20 0.82
CA GLU A 246 21.19 -12.64 2.06
C GLU A 246 20.71 -11.80 3.24
N LEU A 247 20.71 -12.40 4.43
CA LEU A 247 20.38 -11.69 5.67
C LEU A 247 21.57 -10.80 6.07
N PRO A 248 21.38 -9.50 6.36
CA PRO A 248 22.45 -8.67 6.89
C PRO A 248 22.95 -9.21 8.24
N ASP A 249 24.26 -9.36 8.46
CA ASP A 249 24.84 -10.05 9.65
C ASP A 249 24.25 -9.67 11.02
N ASP A 250 23.80 -8.43 11.16
CA ASP A 250 23.32 -7.81 12.39
C ASP A 250 21.81 -7.49 12.35
N TRP A 251 21.05 -8.06 11.40
CA TRP A 251 19.62 -7.80 11.26
C TRP A 251 18.81 -8.16 12.53
N LEU A 252 19.30 -9.13 13.31
CA LEU A 252 18.68 -9.54 14.55
C LEU A 252 18.81 -8.54 15.70
N LEU A 253 19.75 -7.60 15.59
CA LEU A 253 19.93 -6.56 16.59
C LEU A 253 18.81 -5.52 16.53
N PHE A 254 18.02 -5.49 15.46
CA PHE A 254 16.98 -4.47 15.26
C PHE A 254 15.72 -4.77 16.07
N PRO A 255 15.38 -3.90 17.05
CA PRO A 255 14.21 -4.10 17.88
C PRO A 255 12.91 -4.12 17.09
N CYS A 256 12.84 -3.38 15.98
CA CYS A 256 11.65 -3.31 15.12
C CYS A 256 11.37 -4.63 14.38
N ILE A 257 12.33 -5.54 14.33
CA ILE A 257 12.20 -6.85 13.71
C ILE A 257 12.13 -7.96 14.77
N VAL A 258 12.99 -7.94 15.80
CA VAL A 258 13.18 -9.11 16.69
C VAL A 258 12.61 -8.96 18.10
N LYS A 259 12.55 -7.75 18.69
CA LYS A 259 12.34 -7.63 20.15
C LYS A 259 10.86 -7.60 20.53
N GLU A 260 10.37 -8.71 21.11
CA GLU A 260 9.04 -8.86 21.72
C GLU A 260 8.87 -8.15 23.09
N GLU A 261 9.95 -7.72 23.77
CA GLU A 261 9.93 -7.61 25.24
C GLU A 261 9.99 -6.22 25.94
N TYR A 262 9.99 -5.06 25.26
CA TYR A 262 10.04 -3.79 26.01
C TYR A 262 8.67 -3.27 26.49
N ARG A 263 8.54 -3.12 27.82
CA ARG A 263 7.31 -2.82 28.61
C ARG A 263 7.01 -1.32 28.83
N LEU A 264 7.68 -0.38 28.14
CA LEU A 264 7.59 1.05 28.50
C LEU A 264 6.70 1.86 27.53
N GLY A 265 5.40 1.67 27.67
CA GLY A 265 4.42 2.77 27.73
C GLY A 265 3.92 3.44 26.45
N TRP A 266 4.76 3.94 25.53
CA TRP A 266 4.28 4.93 24.55
C TRP A 266 4.84 4.85 23.11
N THR A 267 5.65 3.85 22.80
CA THR A 267 5.75 3.33 21.43
C THR A 267 5.29 1.89 21.48
N SER A 268 3.99 1.70 21.29
CA SER A 268 3.37 0.39 21.25
C SER A 268 4.15 -0.52 20.29
N ARG A 269 4.93 -1.46 20.84
CA ARG A 269 5.15 -2.89 20.47
C ARG A 269 5.10 -3.36 19.00
N ARG A 270 5.04 -2.48 18.00
CA ARG A 270 4.50 -2.81 16.69
C ARG A 270 5.54 -2.67 15.56
N ASP A 271 5.65 -3.50 14.53
CA ASP A 271 5.23 -4.87 14.22
C ASP A 271 5.62 -5.04 12.74
N GLY A 272 6.78 -5.64 12.45
CA GLY A 272 7.15 -5.93 11.06
C GLY A 272 6.00 -6.61 10.32
N TYR A 273 5.34 -7.54 11.01
CA TYR A 273 4.19 -8.27 10.48
C TYR A 273 2.96 -7.38 10.27
N ARG A 274 2.75 -6.29 11.03
CA ARG A 274 1.68 -5.31 10.77
C ARG A 274 1.95 -4.47 9.54
N VAL A 275 3.18 -3.99 9.39
CA VAL A 275 3.56 -3.23 8.19
C VAL A 275 3.41 -4.11 6.94
N ALA A 276 3.87 -5.36 7.03
CA ALA A 276 3.68 -6.34 5.96
C ALA A 276 2.19 -6.65 5.71
N ASN A 277 1.37 -6.82 6.75
CA ASN A 277 -0.07 -7.02 6.55
C ASN A 277 -0.76 -5.80 5.97
N LYS A 278 -0.37 -4.58 6.36
CA LYS A 278 -0.89 -3.33 5.76
C LYS A 278 -0.57 -3.29 4.26
N PHE A 279 0.66 -3.62 3.88
CA PHE A 279 1.06 -3.77 2.47
C PHE A 279 0.16 -4.77 1.74
N LEU A 280 0.02 -5.98 2.29
CA LEU A 280 -0.80 -7.06 1.71
C LEU A 280 -2.28 -6.69 1.62
N THR A 281 -2.80 -5.96 2.59
CA THR A 281 -4.17 -5.43 2.63
C THR A 281 -4.38 -4.42 1.50
N PHE A 282 -3.51 -3.41 1.38
CA PHE A 282 -3.63 -2.43 0.29
C PHE A 282 -3.40 -3.06 -1.08
N LEU A 283 -2.58 -4.09 -1.17
CA LEU A 283 -2.44 -4.89 -2.38
C LEU A 283 -3.73 -5.63 -2.74
N ARG A 284 -4.59 -5.97 -1.80
CA ARG A 284 -5.84 -6.70 -2.07
C ARG A 284 -7.05 -5.79 -2.29
N ILE A 285 -7.23 -4.77 -1.45
CA ILE A 285 -8.47 -3.98 -1.36
C ILE A 285 -8.24 -2.45 -1.47
N GLY A 286 -7.04 -2.03 -1.85
CA GLY A 286 -6.67 -0.61 -2.00
C GLY A 286 -7.33 0.09 -3.19
N LEU A 287 -7.08 1.39 -3.32
CA LEU A 287 -7.46 2.12 -4.54
C LEU A 287 -6.76 1.53 -5.76
N ASP A 288 -7.44 1.52 -6.90
CA ASP A 288 -6.98 0.88 -8.14
C ASP A 288 -6.66 -0.62 -8.04
N SER A 289 -7.02 -1.31 -6.94
CA SER A 289 -6.77 -2.75 -6.84
C SER A 289 -7.62 -3.54 -7.81
N GLY A 290 -6.98 -4.39 -8.61
CA GLY A 290 -7.62 -5.50 -9.28
C GLY A 290 -7.92 -6.64 -8.29
N PRO A 291 -8.95 -7.46 -8.55
CA PRO A 291 -9.33 -8.60 -7.72
C PRO A 291 -8.24 -9.66 -7.62
N ASP A 292 -7.38 -9.76 -8.65
CA ASP A 292 -6.32 -10.74 -8.75
C ASP A 292 -4.93 -10.17 -8.43
N ASP A 293 -4.80 -8.89 -8.08
CA ASP A 293 -3.48 -8.28 -7.80
C ASP A 293 -2.73 -9.04 -6.69
N GLY A 294 -3.41 -9.39 -5.59
CA GLY A 294 -2.82 -10.19 -4.54
C GLY A 294 -2.45 -11.62 -5.00
N ASN A 295 -3.32 -12.26 -5.80
CA ASN A 295 -3.05 -13.59 -6.34
C ASN A 295 -1.86 -13.59 -7.29
N ASN A 296 -1.76 -12.57 -8.14
CA ASN A 296 -0.67 -12.37 -9.08
C ASN A 296 0.64 -12.08 -8.35
N PHE A 297 0.60 -11.28 -7.28
CA PHE A 297 1.78 -11.00 -6.46
C PHE A 297 2.33 -12.23 -5.75
N THR A 298 1.46 -13.14 -5.31
CA THR A 298 1.91 -14.34 -4.59
C THR A 298 2.25 -15.50 -5.54
N ARG A 299 2.02 -15.33 -6.85
CA ARG A 299 2.26 -16.37 -7.85
C ARG A 299 3.74 -16.69 -7.99
N GLY A 300 4.07 -17.97 -7.95
CA GLY A 300 5.43 -18.47 -8.01
C GLY A 300 6.12 -18.54 -6.65
N TYR A 301 5.59 -17.88 -5.61
CA TYR A 301 6.17 -17.83 -4.27
C TYR A 301 5.29 -18.51 -3.22
N GLU A 302 4.31 -19.31 -3.64
CA GLU A 302 3.31 -19.88 -2.74
C GLU A 302 3.92 -20.73 -1.62
N GLU A 303 4.94 -21.54 -1.91
CA GLU A 303 5.58 -22.40 -0.90
C GLU A 303 6.31 -21.59 0.20
N ALA A 304 7.03 -20.53 -0.18
CA ALA A 304 7.70 -19.64 0.76
C ALA A 304 6.72 -18.82 1.62
N LEU A 305 5.57 -18.44 1.03
CA LEU A 305 4.59 -17.55 1.67
C LEU A 305 3.55 -18.29 2.51
N LEU A 306 3.14 -19.50 2.12
CA LEU A 306 2.02 -20.20 2.75
C LEU A 306 2.20 -20.41 4.25
N HIS A 307 3.35 -20.90 4.69
CA HIS A 307 3.61 -21.12 6.10
C HIS A 307 3.81 -19.82 6.88
N THR A 308 4.50 -18.86 6.27
CA THR A 308 4.74 -17.54 6.84
C THR A 308 3.44 -16.79 7.09
N PHE A 309 2.50 -16.81 6.13
CA PHE A 309 1.20 -16.15 6.27
C PHE A 309 0.31 -16.84 7.31
N GLN A 310 0.35 -18.18 7.41
CA GLN A 310 -0.36 -18.91 8.47
C GLN A 310 0.12 -18.47 9.86
N ARG A 311 1.45 -18.44 10.08
CA ARG A 311 2.03 -18.02 11.35
C ARG A 311 1.72 -16.56 11.68
N ALA A 312 1.82 -15.68 10.68
CA ALA A 312 1.47 -14.27 10.84
C ALA A 312 -0.01 -14.08 11.21
N ALA A 313 -0.93 -14.84 10.60
CA ALA A 313 -2.35 -14.79 10.93
C ALA A 313 -2.62 -15.26 12.37
N ILE A 314 -2.00 -16.36 12.80
CA ILE A 314 -2.09 -16.83 14.20
C ILE A 314 -1.60 -15.75 15.16
N LYS A 315 -0.41 -15.19 14.91
CA LYS A 315 0.15 -14.11 15.74
C LYS A 315 -0.76 -12.88 15.80
N PHE A 316 -1.35 -12.49 14.66
CA PHE A 316 -2.30 -11.38 14.59
C PHE A 316 -3.55 -11.59 15.42
N HIS A 317 -4.10 -12.81 15.39
CA HIS A 317 -5.30 -13.16 16.14
C HIS A 317 -5.04 -13.16 17.65
N ASP A 318 -3.87 -13.65 18.07
CA ASP A 318 -3.48 -13.66 19.47
C ASP A 318 -3.19 -12.24 20.01
N ASP A 319 -2.71 -11.33 19.15
CA ASP A 319 -2.53 -9.92 19.50
C ASP A 319 -3.86 -9.14 19.48
N ARG A 320 -4.58 -9.21 20.60
CA ARG A 320 -5.84 -8.48 20.83
C ARG A 320 -5.72 -6.94 20.76
N SER A 321 -4.51 -6.38 20.65
CA SER A 321 -4.31 -4.93 20.55
C SER A 321 -4.39 -4.38 19.11
N THR A 322 -4.70 -5.23 18.14
CA THR A 322 -4.60 -4.95 16.70
C THR A 322 -5.79 -4.23 16.09
N GLY A 323 -6.83 -3.90 16.88
CA GLY A 323 -8.22 -3.49 16.57
C GLY A 323 -8.62 -2.79 15.27
N ASP A 324 -7.68 -2.37 14.42
CA ASP A 324 -7.90 -1.73 13.12
C ASP A 324 -7.33 -2.51 11.91
N MET A 325 -6.55 -3.59 12.10
CA MET A 325 -6.00 -4.33 10.95
C MET A 325 -6.81 -5.54 10.55
N ASN A 326 -7.07 -5.59 9.25
CA ASN A 326 -7.77 -6.65 8.58
C ASN A 326 -6.89 -7.92 8.52
N ILE A 327 -7.15 -8.89 9.41
CA ILE A 327 -6.57 -10.24 9.36
C ILE A 327 -7.05 -11.01 8.12
N ASP A 328 -8.21 -10.65 7.58
CA ASP A 328 -8.85 -11.32 6.44
C ASP A 328 -7.94 -11.31 5.21
N ALA A 329 -7.12 -10.28 5.02
CA ALA A 329 -6.11 -10.26 3.96
C ALA A 329 -5.23 -11.51 4.03
N LEU A 330 -4.61 -11.80 5.19
CA LEU A 330 -3.77 -12.99 5.38
C LEU A 330 -4.56 -14.30 5.20
N LEU A 331 -5.78 -14.37 5.76
CA LEU A 331 -6.65 -15.55 5.63
C LEU A 331 -6.99 -15.84 4.16
N ASP A 332 -7.24 -14.79 3.38
CA ASP A 332 -7.57 -14.86 1.98
C ASP A 332 -6.36 -15.26 1.14
N TYR A 333 -5.17 -14.72 1.41
CA TYR A 333 -3.95 -15.16 0.74
C TYR A 333 -3.66 -16.65 1.01
N VAL A 334 -3.76 -17.11 2.26
CA VAL A 334 -3.58 -18.53 2.60
C VAL A 334 -4.61 -19.39 1.88
N SER A 335 -5.88 -18.97 1.84
CA SER A 335 -6.95 -19.69 1.14
C SER A 335 -6.70 -19.75 -0.37
N GLY A 336 -6.24 -18.65 -0.98
CA GLY A 336 -5.90 -18.58 -2.40
C GLY A 336 -4.71 -19.48 -2.76
N MET A 337 -3.65 -19.47 -1.95
CA MET A 337 -2.48 -20.34 -2.13
C MET A 337 -2.83 -21.82 -1.93
N GLN A 338 -3.60 -22.15 -0.89
CA GLN A 338 -4.10 -23.50 -0.66
C GLN A 338 -4.83 -24.05 -1.90
N TRP A 339 -5.73 -23.25 -2.47
CA TRP A 339 -6.48 -23.62 -3.66
C TRP A 339 -5.58 -23.81 -4.89
N ARG A 340 -4.65 -22.87 -5.15
CA ARG A 340 -3.72 -22.95 -6.30
C ARG A 340 -2.77 -24.15 -6.22
N LEU A 341 -2.29 -24.48 -5.02
CA LEU A 341 -1.43 -25.63 -4.78
C LEU A 341 -2.19 -26.97 -4.72
N GLY A 342 -3.53 -26.95 -4.81
CA GLY A 342 -4.34 -28.17 -4.72
C GLY A 342 -4.25 -28.86 -3.35
N LEU A 343 -3.98 -28.10 -2.29
CA LEU A 343 -3.78 -28.66 -0.96
C LEU A 343 -5.11 -28.94 -0.24
N PRO A 344 -5.28 -30.11 0.40
CA PRO A 344 -6.45 -30.36 1.24
C PRO A 344 -6.45 -29.44 2.46
N ALA A 345 -7.62 -29.21 3.08
CA ALA A 345 -7.73 -28.40 4.30
C ALA A 345 -6.86 -28.92 5.46
N THR A 346 -6.64 -30.24 5.51
CA THR A 346 -5.77 -30.90 6.49
C THR A 346 -4.29 -30.61 6.32
N ALA A 347 -3.87 -29.99 5.21
CA ALA A 347 -2.50 -29.53 5.00
C ALA A 347 -2.20 -28.19 5.69
N LEU A 348 -3.23 -27.48 6.16
CA LEU A 348 -3.07 -26.22 6.90
C LEU A 348 -2.84 -26.49 8.39
N ASP A 349 -2.17 -25.55 9.06
CA ASP A 349 -1.93 -25.60 10.50
C ASP A 349 -3.27 -25.56 11.27
N ASN A 350 -3.42 -26.40 12.29
CA ASN A 350 -4.66 -26.50 13.06
C ASN A 350 -5.00 -25.19 13.79
N ASP A 351 -3.99 -24.47 14.27
CA ASP A 351 -4.22 -23.18 14.93
C ASP A 351 -4.65 -22.12 13.91
N PHE A 352 -4.08 -22.16 12.69
CA PHE A 352 -4.58 -21.33 11.60
C PHE A 352 -6.03 -21.65 11.25
N LEU A 353 -6.42 -22.93 11.18
CA LEU A 353 -7.81 -23.32 10.91
C LEU A 353 -8.77 -22.79 11.98
N ARG A 354 -8.35 -22.78 13.26
CA ARG A 354 -9.13 -22.17 14.36
C ARG A 354 -9.33 -20.67 14.15
N VAL A 355 -8.25 -19.95 13.82
CA VAL A 355 -8.30 -18.51 13.52
C VAL A 355 -9.23 -18.24 12.34
N ARG A 356 -9.07 -18.99 11.24
CA ARG A 356 -9.91 -18.88 10.05
C ARG A 356 -11.39 -19.12 10.36
N TYR A 357 -11.69 -20.09 11.22
CA TYR A 357 -13.06 -20.39 11.64
C TYR A 357 -13.64 -19.28 12.51
N ALA A 358 -12.87 -18.78 13.48
CA ALA A 358 -13.27 -17.67 14.35
C ALA A 358 -13.60 -16.41 13.53
N SER A 359 -12.74 -16.01 12.59
CA SER A 359 -12.96 -14.84 11.72
C SER A 359 -14.12 -15.02 10.72
N ARG A 360 -14.46 -16.26 10.35
CA ARG A 360 -15.57 -16.54 9.40
C ARG A 360 -16.94 -16.56 10.05
N ILE A 361 -17.05 -17.04 11.29
CA ILE A 361 -18.31 -16.96 12.04
C ILE A 361 -18.77 -15.50 12.15
N GLU A 362 -17.81 -14.59 12.37
CA GLU A 362 -18.12 -13.16 12.48
C GLU A 362 -18.51 -12.50 11.14
N SER A 363 -18.17 -13.08 9.98
CA SER A 363 -18.31 -12.42 8.67
C SER A 363 -19.32 -13.04 7.70
N TYR A 364 -19.67 -14.33 7.82
CA TYR A 364 -20.43 -15.04 6.78
C TYR A 364 -21.82 -15.55 7.18
N GLU A 365 -22.20 -15.52 8.47
CA GLU A 365 -23.52 -16.02 8.88
C GLU A 365 -24.69 -15.21 8.28
N ASP A 366 -24.43 -14.03 7.70
CA ASP A 366 -25.46 -13.11 7.19
C ASP A 366 -25.35 -12.73 5.70
N ILE A 367 -24.34 -13.17 4.94
CA ILE A 367 -24.21 -12.76 3.52
C ILE A 367 -25.05 -13.69 2.64
N GLU A 368 -26.35 -13.44 2.58
CA GLU A 368 -27.21 -13.98 1.53
C GLU A 368 -26.79 -13.39 0.18
N PHE A 369 -26.13 -14.20 -0.64
CA PHE A 369 -25.70 -13.75 -1.97
C PHE A 369 -26.92 -13.40 -2.82
N SER A 370 -26.98 -12.14 -3.26
CA SER A 370 -28.08 -11.61 -4.05
C SER A 370 -27.60 -11.11 -5.43
N VAL A 371 -28.54 -10.76 -6.31
CA VAL A 371 -28.20 -10.09 -7.59
C VAL A 371 -27.60 -8.69 -7.37
N ALA A 372 -27.81 -8.07 -6.21
CA ALA A 372 -27.26 -6.77 -5.88
C ALA A 372 -25.77 -6.84 -5.49
N THR A 373 -25.30 -7.94 -4.91
CA THR A 373 -23.88 -8.16 -4.56
C THR A 373 -22.90 -7.88 -5.73
N PRO A 374 -23.02 -8.52 -6.92
CA PRO A 374 -22.10 -8.27 -8.04
C PRO A 374 -22.22 -6.85 -8.61
N ILE A 375 -23.42 -6.24 -8.57
CA ILE A 375 -23.64 -4.87 -9.02
C ILE A 375 -22.90 -3.90 -8.10
N PHE A 376 -23.05 -4.07 -6.78
CA PHE A 376 -22.31 -3.30 -5.79
C PHE A 376 -20.80 -3.43 -5.97
N ALA A 377 -20.29 -4.65 -6.10
CA ALA A 377 -18.86 -4.91 -6.30
C ALA A 377 -18.33 -4.21 -7.57
N PHE A 378 -19.09 -4.24 -8.67
CA PHE A 378 -18.76 -3.49 -9.88
C PHE A 378 -18.74 -1.98 -9.64
N LEU A 379 -19.77 -1.43 -8.98
CA LEU A 379 -19.85 0.00 -8.69
C LEU A 379 -18.69 0.47 -7.81
N GLU A 380 -18.34 -0.32 -6.79
CA GLU A 380 -17.22 -0.05 -5.89
C GLU A 380 -15.89 -0.09 -6.65
N LEU A 381 -15.66 -1.12 -7.49
CA LEU A 381 -14.47 -1.24 -8.32
C LEU A 381 -14.29 -0.01 -9.24
N GLN A 382 -15.35 0.41 -9.91
CA GLN A 382 -15.32 1.58 -10.80
C GLN A 382 -15.07 2.88 -10.02
N GLN A 383 -15.55 2.98 -8.77
CA GLN A 383 -15.25 4.13 -7.91
C GLN A 383 -13.79 4.17 -7.51
N LYS A 384 -13.25 3.02 -7.07
CA LYS A 384 -11.85 2.84 -6.66
C LYS A 384 -10.86 2.99 -7.82
N THR A 385 -11.28 2.68 -9.05
CA THR A 385 -10.45 2.82 -10.26
C THR A 385 -10.32 4.27 -10.66
N ARG A 386 -9.12 4.84 -10.59
CA ARG A 386 -8.72 6.22 -10.91
C ARG A 386 -8.15 6.36 -12.32
N SER A 387 -8.48 5.44 -13.22
CA SER A 387 -8.06 5.49 -14.63
C SER A 387 -9.14 6.06 -15.55
N CYS A 388 -8.73 6.52 -16.74
CA CYS A 388 -9.66 6.98 -17.75
C CYS A 388 -10.51 5.81 -18.29
N CYS A 389 -11.84 5.96 -18.34
CA CYS A 389 -12.77 4.99 -18.93
C CYS A 389 -12.77 4.99 -20.46
N GLY A 390 -11.91 5.76 -21.12
CA GLY A 390 -11.90 5.85 -22.58
C GLY A 390 -11.34 4.57 -23.20
N PRO A 391 -11.91 4.06 -24.31
CA PRO A 391 -11.39 2.91 -25.04
C PRO A 391 -9.87 3.01 -25.24
N ASP A 392 -9.17 1.94 -24.87
CA ASP A 392 -7.71 1.78 -24.98
C ASP A 392 -6.87 2.90 -24.32
N CYS A 393 -7.45 3.74 -23.47
CA CYS A 393 -6.73 4.83 -22.84
C CYS A 393 -6.04 4.37 -21.56
N ALA A 394 -6.81 3.85 -20.59
CA ALA A 394 -6.35 3.42 -19.28
C ALA A 394 -5.40 4.41 -18.56
N LEU A 395 -5.39 5.69 -18.97
CA LEU A 395 -4.45 6.68 -18.44
C LEU A 395 -4.75 6.86 -16.95
N PRO A 396 -3.80 6.57 -16.05
CA PRO A 396 -4.01 6.75 -14.62
C PRO A 396 -4.05 8.24 -14.29
N MET A 397 -4.83 8.63 -13.28
CA MET A 397 -5.02 10.03 -12.87
C MET A 397 -3.70 10.74 -12.57
N GLU A 398 -2.74 9.99 -12.04
CA GLU A 398 -1.41 10.43 -11.65
C GLU A 398 -0.59 10.94 -12.86
N ARG A 399 -0.89 10.46 -14.07
CA ARG A 399 -0.23 10.86 -15.33
C ARG A 399 -1.02 11.89 -16.13
N ASN A 400 -2.03 12.52 -15.54
CA ASN A 400 -2.81 13.52 -16.26
C ASN A 400 -1.93 14.72 -16.68
N ALA A 401 -1.94 15.05 -17.97
CA ALA A 401 -1.12 16.11 -18.56
C ALA A 401 -1.46 17.53 -18.06
N ALA A 402 -2.61 17.70 -17.39
CA ALA A 402 -2.92 18.89 -16.63
C ALA A 402 -2.71 18.60 -15.13
N PRO A 403 -1.52 18.92 -14.57
CA PRO A 403 -1.18 18.59 -13.19
C PRO A 403 -2.27 19.07 -12.22
N GLY A 404 -2.76 18.11 -11.42
CA GLY A 404 -3.72 18.34 -10.36
C GLY A 404 -5.16 18.67 -10.76
N LEU A 405 -5.51 18.54 -12.04
CA LEU A 405 -6.93 18.52 -12.43
C LEU A 405 -7.47 17.08 -12.35
N PRO A 406 -8.60 16.86 -11.66
CA PRO A 406 -9.27 15.56 -11.69
C PRO A 406 -9.77 15.28 -13.11
N PHE A 407 -9.92 14.00 -13.44
CA PHE A 407 -10.58 13.61 -14.69
C PHE A 407 -12.02 14.14 -14.73
N SER A 408 -12.46 14.53 -15.93
CA SER A 408 -13.83 15.00 -16.12
C SER A 408 -14.81 13.83 -15.98
N LEU A 409 -15.79 13.97 -15.09
CA LEU A 409 -16.89 13.01 -14.99
C LEU A 409 -17.91 13.22 -16.12
N CYS A 410 -18.56 12.14 -16.55
CA CYS A 410 -19.71 12.25 -17.44
C CYS A 410 -20.75 13.20 -16.81
N SER A 411 -21.20 14.20 -17.58
CA SER A 411 -22.10 15.24 -17.07
C SER A 411 -23.47 14.71 -16.65
N ARG A 412 -23.87 13.53 -17.14
CA ARG A 412 -25.17 12.92 -16.89
C ARG A 412 -25.11 11.92 -15.72
N CYS A 413 -24.38 10.81 -15.82
CA CYS A 413 -24.34 9.81 -14.75
C CYS A 413 -23.38 10.15 -13.59
N LYS A 414 -22.43 11.08 -13.77
CA LYS A 414 -21.41 11.45 -12.76
C LYS A 414 -20.61 10.26 -12.21
N PHE A 415 -20.50 9.20 -13.00
CA PHE A 415 -19.92 7.92 -12.60
C PHE A 415 -18.64 7.62 -13.38
N THR A 416 -18.73 7.57 -14.72
CA THR A 416 -17.56 7.36 -15.59
C THR A 416 -16.71 8.63 -15.69
N ARG A 417 -15.41 8.45 -15.85
CA ARG A 417 -14.42 9.54 -15.86
C ARG A 417 -13.49 9.47 -17.06
N TYR A 418 -13.09 10.64 -17.56
CA TYR A 418 -12.29 10.77 -18.77
C TYR A 418 -11.17 11.77 -18.61
N CYS A 419 -9.98 11.43 -19.10
CA CYS A 419 -8.84 12.35 -19.18
C CYS A 419 -9.08 13.48 -20.20
N SER A 420 -9.99 13.28 -21.16
CA SER A 420 -10.30 14.24 -22.21
C SER A 420 -11.71 14.07 -22.79
N LYS A 421 -12.24 15.14 -23.39
CA LYS A 421 -13.51 15.10 -24.15
C LYS A 421 -13.43 14.14 -25.34
N ALA A 422 -12.24 13.93 -25.91
CA ALA A 422 -12.05 12.98 -27.01
C ALA A 422 -12.27 11.53 -26.53
N CYS A 423 -11.71 11.16 -25.37
CA CYS A 423 -11.96 9.85 -24.75
C CYS A 423 -13.44 9.63 -24.44
N GLN A 424 -14.12 10.64 -23.88
CA GLN A 424 -15.57 10.56 -23.64
C GLN A 424 -16.37 10.32 -24.93
N LYS A 425 -16.04 11.05 -26.01
CA LYS A 425 -16.74 10.90 -27.29
C LYS A 425 -16.54 9.52 -27.94
N ARG A 426 -15.37 8.90 -27.76
CA ARG A 426 -15.10 7.54 -28.25
C ARG A 426 -15.88 6.52 -27.44
N ASP A 427 -15.79 6.56 -26.11
CA ASP A 427 -16.54 5.68 -25.20
C ASP A 427 -18.07 5.79 -25.40
N TRP A 428 -18.55 6.96 -25.80
CA TRP A 428 -19.96 7.16 -26.16
C TRP A 428 -20.40 6.38 -27.41
N LYS A 429 -19.50 6.10 -28.35
CA LYS A 429 -19.81 5.49 -29.66
C LYS A 429 -19.35 4.05 -29.77
N GLU A 430 -18.21 3.73 -29.18
CA GLU A 430 -17.53 2.44 -29.33
C GLU A 430 -17.99 1.47 -28.23
N HIS A 431 -18.11 0.19 -28.58
CA HIS A 431 -18.35 -0.90 -27.63
C HIS A 431 -17.02 -1.42 -27.09
N SER A 432 -16.22 -0.51 -26.51
CA SER A 432 -14.87 -0.78 -26.04
C SER A 432 -14.55 0.14 -24.87
N THR A 433 -14.32 -0.44 -23.70
CA THR A 433 -13.74 0.26 -22.54
C THR A 433 -12.30 -0.20 -22.37
N ALA A 434 -11.43 0.66 -21.83
CA ALA A 434 -10.01 0.30 -21.65
C ALA A 434 -9.87 -0.97 -20.80
N GLY A 435 -9.24 -2.01 -21.36
CA GLY A 435 -8.96 -3.28 -20.65
C GLY A 435 -10.10 -4.29 -20.64
N LEU A 436 -11.29 -3.93 -21.16
CA LEU A 436 -12.45 -4.81 -21.20
C LEU A 436 -13.23 -4.58 -22.50
N LYS A 437 -13.39 -5.63 -23.32
CA LYS A 437 -14.41 -5.61 -24.37
C LYS A 437 -15.77 -5.65 -23.69
N SER A 438 -16.27 -4.49 -23.24
CA SER A 438 -17.63 -4.44 -22.77
C SER A 438 -18.57 -4.57 -23.95
N THR A 439 -19.60 -5.38 -23.79
CA THR A 439 -20.66 -5.52 -24.80
C THR A 439 -21.41 -4.19 -25.03
N TYR A 440 -21.32 -3.25 -24.08
CA TYR A 440 -22.09 -2.02 -24.07
C TYR A 440 -21.22 -0.77 -24.23
N SER A 441 -21.66 0.14 -25.10
CA SER A 441 -21.11 1.50 -25.17
C SER A 441 -21.59 2.35 -23.98
N HIS A 442 -20.87 3.42 -23.63
CA HIS A 442 -21.32 4.31 -22.56
C HIS A 442 -22.67 4.98 -22.88
N LYS A 443 -23.04 5.13 -24.17
CA LYS A 443 -24.37 5.63 -24.56
C LYS A 443 -25.49 4.72 -24.05
N GLN A 444 -25.26 3.41 -23.99
CA GLN A 444 -26.20 2.43 -23.43
C GLN A 444 -26.14 2.38 -21.91
N LEU A 445 -24.94 2.43 -21.33
CA LEU A 445 -24.75 2.34 -19.87
C LEU A 445 -25.17 3.61 -19.12
N CYS A 446 -25.00 4.79 -19.71
CA CYS A 446 -25.25 6.04 -19.02
C CYS A 446 -26.71 6.18 -18.52
N PRO A 447 -27.76 5.88 -19.32
CA PRO A 447 -29.13 5.85 -18.83
C PRO A 447 -29.37 4.86 -17.70
N VAL A 448 -28.78 3.66 -17.77
CA VAL A 448 -28.89 2.60 -16.76
C VAL A 448 -28.33 3.08 -15.43
N PHE A 449 -27.12 3.64 -15.42
CA PHE A 449 -26.53 4.23 -14.21
C PHE A 449 -27.36 5.39 -13.64
N CYS A 450 -27.93 6.23 -14.52
CA CYS A 450 -28.80 7.32 -14.07
C CYS A 450 -30.09 6.82 -13.42
N ARG A 451 -30.69 5.74 -13.93
CA ARG A 451 -31.88 5.15 -13.33
C ARG A 451 -31.56 4.45 -12.03
N LEU A 452 -30.49 3.65 -11.97
CA LEU A 452 -30.04 2.97 -10.77
C LEU A 452 -29.71 3.96 -9.64
N LEU A 453 -28.84 4.93 -9.90
CA LEU A 453 -28.42 5.93 -8.89
C LEU A 453 -29.48 7.03 -8.67
N GLY A 454 -30.59 6.99 -9.40
CA GLY A 454 -31.75 7.85 -9.20
C GLY A 454 -32.82 7.22 -8.31
N GLN A 455 -32.68 5.93 -7.98
CA GLN A 455 -33.64 5.25 -7.10
C GLN A 455 -33.53 5.78 -5.66
N PRO A 456 -34.63 5.80 -4.90
CA PRO A 456 -34.60 6.16 -3.48
C PRO A 456 -33.64 5.27 -2.69
N GLY A 457 -32.87 5.85 -1.78
CA GLY A 457 -31.90 5.12 -0.95
C GLY A 457 -30.59 4.81 -1.65
N LEU A 458 -30.60 4.38 -2.92
CA LEU A 458 -29.39 3.95 -3.61
C LEU A 458 -28.37 5.08 -3.78
N SER A 459 -27.19 4.88 -3.22
CA SER A 459 -26.02 5.76 -3.34
C SER A 459 -24.81 4.98 -3.79
N LYS A 460 -23.84 5.69 -4.36
CA LYS A 460 -22.52 5.13 -4.65
C LYS A 460 -21.62 5.13 -3.41
N GLU A 461 -22.00 5.84 -2.34
CA GLU A 461 -21.17 6.10 -1.16
C GLU A 461 -21.30 5.03 -0.05
N TYR A 462 -22.00 3.93 -0.31
CA TYR A 462 -22.07 2.81 0.63
C TYR A 462 -20.70 2.19 0.88
N LYS A 463 -20.46 1.85 2.15
CA LYS A 463 -19.22 1.19 2.59
C LYS A 463 -19.38 -0.33 2.68
N GLU A 464 -20.61 -0.79 2.93
CA GLU A 464 -20.91 -2.20 3.14
C GLU A 464 -21.89 -2.68 2.07
N VAL A 465 -21.71 -3.92 1.63
CA VAL A 465 -22.61 -4.56 0.66
C VAL A 465 -24.02 -4.70 1.21
N LYS A 466 -24.15 -5.00 2.50
CA LYS A 466 -25.44 -5.18 3.18
C LYS A 466 -26.31 -3.93 3.09
N ASP A 467 -25.75 -2.75 3.35
CA ASP A 467 -26.47 -1.49 3.23
C ASP A 467 -27.00 -1.25 1.80
N PHE A 468 -26.19 -1.62 0.80
CA PHE A 468 -26.60 -1.52 -0.60
C PHE A 468 -27.71 -2.52 -0.92
N GLU A 469 -27.61 -3.76 -0.45
CA GLU A 469 -28.62 -4.80 -0.66
C GLU A 469 -29.96 -4.44 -0.01
N GLU A 470 -29.93 -4.03 1.26
CA GLU A 470 -31.12 -3.58 1.98
C GLU A 470 -31.83 -2.42 1.26
N ALA A 471 -31.06 -1.49 0.69
CA ALA A 471 -31.60 -0.40 -0.11
C ALA A 471 -32.12 -0.89 -1.48
N PHE A 472 -31.38 -1.78 -2.15
CA PHE A 472 -31.72 -2.30 -3.47
C PHE A 472 -33.04 -3.08 -3.47
N PHE A 473 -33.37 -3.77 -2.38
CA PHE A 473 -34.61 -4.52 -2.22
C PHE A 473 -35.74 -3.74 -1.55
N GLN A 474 -35.62 -2.43 -1.35
CA GLN A 474 -36.75 -1.61 -0.88
C GLN A 474 -37.88 -1.62 -1.92
N PRO A 475 -39.16 -1.66 -1.49
CA PRO A 475 -40.31 -1.71 -2.40
C PRO A 475 -40.39 -0.55 -3.41
N GLU A 476 -39.80 0.61 -3.07
CA GLU A 476 -39.78 1.80 -3.92
C GLU A 476 -38.69 1.75 -5.00
N VAL A 477 -37.72 0.85 -4.90
CA VAL A 477 -36.66 0.67 -5.90
C VAL A 477 -37.21 -0.17 -7.05
N CYS A 478 -37.31 0.46 -8.22
CA CYS A 478 -37.78 -0.18 -9.43
C CYS A 478 -36.70 -0.16 -10.50
N ILE A 479 -36.08 -1.31 -10.74
CA ILE A 479 -35.11 -1.54 -11.80
C ILE A 479 -35.77 -2.48 -12.80
N ASP A 480 -35.88 -2.04 -14.05
CA ASP A 480 -36.46 -2.90 -15.10
C ASP A 480 -35.53 -4.07 -15.44
N ASP A 481 -36.10 -5.18 -15.90
CA ASP A 481 -35.36 -6.42 -16.18
C ASP A 481 -34.21 -6.20 -17.19
N HIS A 482 -34.37 -5.26 -18.12
CA HIS A 482 -33.36 -4.96 -19.12
C HIS A 482 -32.15 -4.24 -18.50
N ASP A 483 -32.38 -3.28 -17.63
CA ASP A 483 -31.33 -2.61 -16.86
C ASP A 483 -30.61 -3.57 -15.92
N LEU A 484 -31.36 -4.46 -15.27
CA LEU A 484 -30.77 -5.49 -14.41
C LEU A 484 -29.87 -6.44 -15.21
N ASP A 485 -30.30 -6.89 -16.38
CA ASP A 485 -29.50 -7.72 -17.28
C ASP A 485 -28.22 -7.02 -17.75
N ILE A 486 -28.30 -5.73 -18.10
CA ILE A 486 -27.13 -4.92 -18.47
C ILE A 486 -26.17 -4.82 -17.27
N LEU A 487 -26.67 -4.50 -16.07
CA LEU A 487 -25.85 -4.33 -14.87
C LEU A 487 -25.15 -5.63 -14.47
N LEU A 488 -25.85 -6.76 -14.52
CA LEU A 488 -25.27 -8.07 -14.26
C LEU A 488 -24.24 -8.43 -15.34
N SER A 489 -24.54 -8.18 -16.61
CA SER A 489 -23.61 -8.44 -17.72
C SER A 489 -22.30 -7.67 -17.54
N ILE A 490 -22.35 -6.36 -17.27
CA ILE A 490 -21.12 -5.57 -17.07
C ILE A 490 -20.38 -5.95 -15.79
N ALA A 491 -21.09 -6.33 -14.72
CA ALA A 491 -20.44 -6.81 -13.50
C ALA A 491 -19.70 -8.13 -13.76
N MET A 492 -20.29 -9.04 -14.54
CA MET A 492 -19.70 -10.31 -14.92
C MET A 492 -18.51 -10.18 -15.88
N GLU A 493 -18.58 -9.20 -16.79
CA GLU A 493 -17.46 -8.82 -17.66
C GLU A 493 -16.33 -8.23 -16.83
N ALA A 494 -16.63 -7.32 -15.90
CA ALA A 494 -15.64 -6.62 -15.11
C ALA A 494 -14.74 -7.53 -14.28
N ASP A 495 -13.61 -6.99 -13.86
CA ASP A 495 -12.66 -7.67 -12.99
C ASP A 495 -13.16 -7.66 -11.54
N ILE A 496 -14.32 -8.29 -11.28
CA ILE A 496 -14.80 -8.57 -9.92
C ILE A 496 -14.28 -9.95 -9.48
N PRO A 497 -14.15 -10.19 -8.15
CA PRO A 497 -13.74 -11.48 -7.63
C PRO A 497 -14.48 -12.67 -8.25
N SER A 498 -13.74 -13.69 -8.66
CA SER A 498 -14.25 -14.88 -9.36
C SER A 498 -15.36 -15.60 -8.58
N ILE A 499 -15.33 -15.53 -7.25
CA ILE A 499 -16.39 -16.08 -6.39
C ILE A 499 -17.76 -15.46 -6.70
N TYR A 500 -17.84 -14.15 -6.92
CA TYR A 500 -19.10 -13.50 -7.27
C TYR A 500 -19.58 -13.97 -8.65
N LYS A 501 -18.67 -14.13 -9.61
CA LYS A 501 -19.01 -14.66 -10.94
C LYS A 501 -19.60 -16.08 -10.86
N ILE A 502 -19.01 -16.93 -10.02
CA ILE A 502 -19.52 -18.30 -9.78
C ILE A 502 -20.90 -18.25 -9.15
N LEU A 503 -21.12 -17.39 -8.15
CA LEU A 503 -22.38 -17.27 -7.44
C LEU A 503 -23.51 -16.72 -8.34
N VAL A 504 -23.24 -15.70 -9.16
CA VAL A 504 -24.21 -15.22 -10.18
C VAL A 504 -24.57 -16.34 -11.15
N THR A 505 -23.59 -17.09 -11.63
CA THR A 505 -23.84 -18.20 -12.56
C THR A 505 -24.75 -19.26 -11.94
N ARG A 506 -24.62 -19.51 -10.62
CA ARG A 506 -25.50 -20.43 -9.88
C ARG A 506 -26.91 -19.87 -9.72
N LEU A 507 -27.06 -18.59 -9.38
CA LEU A 507 -28.37 -17.93 -9.29
C LEU A 507 -29.11 -17.97 -10.62
N VAL A 508 -28.45 -17.59 -11.72
CA VAL A 508 -29.06 -17.60 -13.07
C VAL A 508 -29.49 -19.00 -13.47
N ARG A 509 -28.68 -20.02 -13.17
CA ARG A 509 -29.06 -21.43 -13.43
C ARG A 509 -30.25 -21.87 -12.59
N ALA A 510 -30.34 -21.46 -11.33
CA ALA A 510 -31.47 -21.80 -10.47
C ALA A 510 -32.78 -21.19 -11.00
N VAL A 511 -32.74 -19.94 -11.47
CA VAL A 511 -33.91 -19.26 -12.07
C VAL A 511 -34.33 -19.90 -13.39
N LEU A 512 -33.40 -20.30 -14.25
CA LEU A 512 -33.72 -20.96 -15.54
C LEU A 512 -34.28 -22.39 -15.38
N LEU A 513 -34.14 -22.99 -14.21
CA LEU A 513 -34.65 -24.33 -13.89
C LEU A 513 -36.03 -24.30 -13.21
N LEU A 514 -36.50 -23.12 -12.80
CA LEU A 514 -37.86 -22.86 -12.30
C LEU A 514 -38.75 -22.42 -13.46
#